data_AF-A0A3C1GFP4-F1
#
_entry.id   AF-A0A3C1GFP4-F1
#
_cell.length_a   1.000
_cell.length_b   1.000
_cell.length_c   1.000
_cell.angle_alpha   90.00
_cell.angle_beta   90.00
_cell.angle_gamma   90.00
#
_symmetry.space_group_name_H-M   'P 1'
#
loop_
_entity.id
_entity.type
_entity.pdbx_description
1 polymer ?
#
loop_
_entity_poly.entity_id
_entity_poly.type
_entity_poly.pdbx_seq_one_letter_code
_entity_poly.pdbx_strand_id
1 'polypeptide(L)'
;MSDTAIRGIGRRDFLKTAAVGAAAAAAVPTVAAAQQPRRGGVLKHMGLEPPSFDIHATVSYQTQLISSFVHRTLFKFVNGPKYGPSDFTPVPDLALKAEVSKDGRTYTITLRQGVRWENKPPVNGRELVAADVKYSLERAVKKSGYASLLGQVEGVEAPDKYTVRVRLADAFAPFLHNLAEPWNGILPREVEDKLGDFKAAESLIGCGPFTLERYEPGVKAVFARNPDYFQKGLPYLDKVEWLFVKDRSTQLSLFRAGQVDIPFYDARIPRSDVGSFKKSNPTYPVAYWDWLAVRSLAMRTDKPPFNDVRVRRALSLAIDRKKWVKEYLEGQGFEDHGPVPAPMREWKLPTKDLGEGARWLEYNPALAKKLLAEAGFPNGFKAKCTHWPGYGPEYVE
;
A
#
# COMPACT_ATOMS: atom_id res chain seq x y z
N MET A 1 35.45 28.84 -69.32
CA MET A 1 36.86 28.42 -69.38
C MET A 1 37.12 27.51 -68.20
N SER A 2 37.49 26.26 -68.51
CA SER A 2 38.17 25.24 -67.69
C SER A 2 37.57 24.91 -66.30
N ASP A 3 36.88 23.80 -66.03
CA ASP A 3 37.07 22.38 -66.39
C ASP A 3 38.16 21.66 -65.55
N THR A 4 37.66 20.95 -64.53
CA THR A 4 37.97 19.57 -64.09
C THR A 4 39.40 19.10 -63.78
N ALA A 5 39.60 18.57 -62.56
CA ALA A 5 40.14 17.22 -62.34
C ALA A 5 40.01 16.77 -60.86
N ILE A 6 39.01 15.94 -60.57
CA ILE A 6 38.98 15.03 -59.41
C ILE A 6 39.77 13.78 -59.83
N ARG A 7 40.91 13.49 -59.18
CA ARG A 7 41.57 12.19 -59.29
C ARG A 7 40.93 11.22 -58.29
N GLY A 8 40.35 10.15 -58.81
CA GLY A 8 39.70 9.09 -58.04
C GLY A 8 40.68 8.24 -57.25
N ILE A 9 40.30 7.92 -56.00
CA ILE A 9 40.95 6.88 -55.19
C ILE A 9 40.45 5.53 -55.70
N GLY A 10 41.39 4.68 -56.12
CA GLY A 10 41.10 3.38 -56.72
C GLY A 10 40.68 2.33 -55.71
N ARG A 11 39.92 1.34 -56.18
CA ARG A 11 39.42 0.16 -55.44
C ARG A 11 40.50 -0.71 -54.78
N ARG A 12 41.80 -0.40 -54.97
CA ARG A 12 42.96 -1.06 -54.34
C ARG A 12 43.46 -0.37 -53.07
N ASP A 13 43.05 0.86 -52.78
CA ASP A 13 43.45 1.59 -51.56
C ASP A 13 42.48 1.33 -50.38
N PHE A 14 41.33 0.71 -50.62
CA PHE A 14 40.34 0.40 -49.59
C PHE A 14 40.65 -0.87 -48.78
N LEU A 15 41.64 -1.68 -49.18
CA LEU A 15 41.91 -2.99 -48.56
C LEU A 15 43.21 -3.06 -47.74
N LYS A 16 43.86 -1.93 -47.43
CA LYS A 16 45.07 -1.90 -46.58
C LYS A 16 44.91 -1.27 -45.19
N THR A 17 43.69 -0.94 -44.78
CA THR A 17 43.39 -0.41 -43.44
C THR A 17 42.57 -1.40 -42.60
N ALA A 18 42.78 -2.70 -42.83
CA ALA A 18 42.20 -3.77 -42.03
C ALA A 18 43.29 -4.51 -41.25
N ALA A 19 43.91 -3.84 -40.27
CA ALA A 19 44.60 -4.49 -39.16
C ALA A 19 44.95 -3.45 -38.09
N VAL A 20 44.69 -3.81 -36.83
CA VAL A 20 45.09 -3.13 -35.58
C VAL A 20 44.15 -2.01 -35.10
N GLY A 21 43.20 -2.42 -34.25
CA GLY A 21 42.34 -1.52 -33.49
C GLY A 21 41.40 -2.30 -32.55
N ALA A 22 41.94 -3.22 -31.75
CA ALA A 22 41.19 -3.90 -30.72
C ALA A 22 41.00 -3.01 -29.49
N ALA A 23 39.85 -3.17 -28.85
CA ALA A 23 39.53 -2.83 -27.45
C ALA A 23 39.17 -1.37 -27.11
N ALA A 24 37.89 -1.03 -27.30
CA ALA A 24 37.05 -0.39 -26.29
C ALA A 24 35.58 -0.36 -26.76
N ALA A 25 34.94 -1.53 -26.85
CA ALA A 25 33.49 -1.57 -26.91
C ALA A 25 32.98 -1.14 -25.52
N ALA A 26 32.59 0.12 -25.38
CA ALA A 26 31.81 0.57 -24.25
C ALA A 26 30.58 -0.34 -24.17
N ALA A 27 30.53 -1.18 -23.13
CA ALA A 27 29.36 -1.97 -22.80
C ALA A 27 28.25 -0.99 -22.42
N VAL A 28 27.49 -0.52 -23.41
CA VAL A 28 26.18 0.07 -23.17
C VAL A 28 25.38 -1.03 -22.48
N PRO A 29 24.89 -0.82 -21.24
CA PRO A 29 24.07 -1.83 -20.59
C PRO A 29 22.87 -2.05 -21.50
N THR A 30 22.79 -3.24 -22.08
CA THR A 30 21.58 -3.71 -22.75
C THR A 30 20.49 -3.65 -21.68
N VAL A 31 19.59 -2.69 -21.83
CA VAL A 31 18.32 -2.70 -21.10
C VAL A 31 17.73 -4.07 -21.40
N ALA A 32 17.71 -4.94 -20.39
CA ALA A 32 17.11 -6.25 -20.50
C ALA A 32 15.73 -6.05 -21.10
N ALA A 33 15.51 -6.60 -22.30
CA ALA A 33 14.22 -6.50 -22.96
C ALA A 33 13.17 -6.97 -21.95
N ALA A 34 12.27 -6.06 -21.54
CA ALA A 34 11.24 -6.38 -20.57
C ALA A 34 10.48 -7.59 -21.11
N GLN A 35 10.55 -8.71 -20.40
CA GLN A 35 9.85 -9.92 -20.79
C GLN A 35 8.37 -9.55 -20.98
N GLN A 36 7.80 -9.87 -22.15
CA GLN A 36 6.37 -9.66 -22.36
C GLN A 36 5.60 -10.45 -21.28
N PRO A 37 4.58 -9.84 -20.65
CA PRO A 37 3.81 -10.53 -19.61
C PRO A 37 3.24 -11.85 -20.13
N ARG A 38 3.50 -12.94 -19.42
CA ARG A 38 2.90 -14.24 -19.74
C ARG A 38 1.45 -14.26 -19.25
N ARG A 39 0.52 -14.67 -20.12
CA ARG A 39 -0.87 -14.93 -19.75
C ARG A 39 -1.01 -16.35 -19.20
N GLY A 40 -1.81 -16.47 -18.16
CA GLY A 40 -2.08 -17.68 -17.42
C GLY A 40 -1.10 -17.96 -16.30
N GLY A 41 -1.37 -19.03 -15.55
CA GLY A 41 -0.60 -19.46 -14.40
C GLY A 41 -1.25 -19.13 -13.07
N VAL A 42 -0.69 -19.72 -12.02
CA VAL A 42 -1.15 -19.60 -10.63
C VAL A 42 -0.09 -18.86 -9.83
N LEU A 43 -0.48 -17.78 -9.19
CA LEU A 43 0.37 -17.08 -8.22
C LEU A 43 0.09 -17.62 -6.83
N LYS A 44 1.11 -18.16 -6.16
CA LYS A 44 1.04 -18.59 -4.76
C LYS A 44 1.60 -17.50 -3.87
N HIS A 45 0.72 -16.87 -3.11
CA HIS A 45 1.04 -15.79 -2.20
C HIS A 45 0.78 -16.24 -0.75
N MET A 46 1.69 -15.95 0.17
CA MET A 46 1.43 -16.18 1.60
C MET A 46 0.86 -14.95 2.27
N GLY A 47 -0.10 -15.15 3.16
CA GLY A 47 -0.60 -14.08 4.01
C GLY A 47 -1.25 -14.62 5.27
N LEU A 48 -1.97 -13.73 5.92
CA LEU A 48 -2.73 -14.06 7.12
C LEU A 48 -4.20 -14.24 6.72
N GLU A 49 -4.90 -15.07 7.48
CA GLU A 49 -6.35 -15.18 7.38
C GLU A 49 -6.98 -13.87 7.87
N PRO A 50 -7.90 -13.26 7.10
CA PRO A 50 -8.56 -12.04 7.54
C PRO A 50 -9.50 -12.34 8.72
N PRO A 51 -9.62 -11.42 9.70
CA PRO A 51 -10.56 -11.60 10.82
C PRO A 51 -12.03 -11.41 10.40
N SER A 52 -12.26 -10.84 9.22
CA SER A 52 -13.57 -10.58 8.62
C SER A 52 -13.40 -10.29 7.12
N PHE A 53 -14.45 -10.46 6.32
CA PHE A 53 -14.47 -10.01 4.91
C PHE A 53 -15.13 -8.62 4.71
N ASP A 54 -15.60 -7.98 5.78
CA ASP A 54 -16.33 -6.70 5.69
C ASP A 54 -15.37 -5.50 5.70
N ILE A 55 -14.95 -5.06 4.51
CA ILE A 55 -14.00 -3.94 4.33
C ILE A 55 -14.46 -2.61 4.94
N HIS A 56 -15.76 -2.44 5.21
CA HIS A 56 -16.36 -1.22 5.75
C HIS A 56 -16.68 -1.33 7.24
N ALA A 57 -16.43 -2.49 7.88
CA ALA A 57 -16.66 -2.68 9.32
C ALA A 57 -15.39 -3.08 10.08
N THR A 58 -14.23 -3.09 9.42
CA THR A 58 -12.94 -3.40 10.06
C THR A 58 -11.82 -2.49 9.58
N VAL A 59 -10.87 -2.21 10.47
CA VAL A 59 -9.61 -1.52 10.17
C VAL A 59 -8.46 -2.49 9.84
N SER A 60 -8.77 -3.78 9.72
CA SER A 60 -7.75 -4.80 9.44
C SER A 60 -7.26 -4.69 7.99
N TYR A 61 -5.96 -4.40 7.83
CA TYR A 61 -5.30 -4.46 6.52
C TYR A 61 -5.36 -5.86 5.91
N GLN A 62 -5.51 -6.92 6.71
CA GLN A 62 -5.60 -8.31 6.22
C GLN A 62 -6.87 -8.50 5.40
N THR A 63 -7.99 -7.96 5.89
CA THR A 63 -9.27 -7.91 5.17
C THR A 63 -9.16 -7.09 3.88
N GLN A 64 -8.48 -5.94 3.94
CA GLN A 64 -8.30 -5.06 2.79
C GLN A 64 -7.47 -5.71 1.67
N LEU A 65 -6.35 -6.36 2.02
CA LEU A 65 -5.47 -7.03 1.05
C LEU A 65 -6.19 -8.11 0.27
N ILE A 66 -6.85 -9.03 0.96
CA ILE A 66 -7.54 -10.16 0.31
C ILE A 66 -8.76 -9.69 -0.48
N SER A 67 -9.49 -8.69 0.03
CA SER A 67 -10.68 -8.18 -0.64
C SER A 67 -10.33 -7.37 -1.90
N SER A 68 -9.11 -6.81 -1.99
CA SER A 68 -8.67 -6.03 -3.16
C SER A 68 -8.58 -6.84 -4.48
N PHE A 69 -8.57 -8.18 -4.39
CA PHE A 69 -8.68 -9.05 -5.56
C PHE A 69 -10.09 -9.03 -6.17
N VAL A 70 -11.11 -8.77 -5.35
CA VAL A 70 -12.54 -8.91 -5.69
C VAL A 70 -13.24 -7.56 -5.76
N HIS A 71 -13.05 -6.69 -4.77
CA HIS A 71 -13.64 -5.35 -4.73
C HIS A 71 -12.77 -4.33 -5.44
N ARG A 72 -13.42 -3.32 -6.04
CA ARG A 72 -12.76 -2.18 -6.67
C ARG A 72 -13.23 -0.88 -6.03
N THR A 73 -12.37 0.13 -6.14
CA THR A 73 -12.54 1.47 -5.58
C THR A 73 -12.84 2.47 -6.71
N LEU A 74 -13.27 3.69 -6.37
CA LEU A 74 -13.57 4.71 -7.38
C LEU A 74 -12.30 5.14 -8.11
N PHE A 75 -11.24 5.38 -7.35
CA PHE A 75 -9.89 5.62 -7.85
C PHE A 75 -8.99 4.46 -7.42
N LYS A 76 -7.78 4.39 -7.93
CA LYS A 76 -6.74 3.47 -7.45
C LYS A 76 -5.41 4.19 -7.45
N PHE A 77 -4.44 3.69 -6.70
CA PHE A 77 -3.08 4.18 -6.82
C PHE A 77 -2.40 3.63 -8.08
N VAL A 78 -1.50 4.42 -8.65
CA VAL A 78 -0.64 3.97 -9.74
C VAL A 78 0.15 2.72 -9.35
N ASN A 79 0.30 1.79 -10.29
CA ASN A 79 1.04 0.55 -10.07
C ASN A 79 1.77 0.09 -11.35
N GLY A 80 2.79 -0.74 -11.16
CA GLY A 80 3.61 -1.27 -12.24
C GLY A 80 5.07 -0.77 -12.22
N PRO A 81 5.92 -1.27 -13.14
CA PRO A 81 7.37 -1.16 -13.04
C PRO A 81 7.92 0.27 -13.16
N LYS A 82 7.12 1.22 -13.65
CA LYS A 82 7.50 2.64 -13.75
C LYS A 82 7.21 3.46 -12.50
N TYR A 83 6.43 2.94 -11.56
CA TYR A 83 6.04 3.65 -10.35
C TYR A 83 6.74 3.04 -9.13
N GLY A 84 7.13 3.89 -8.19
CA GLY A 84 7.68 3.44 -6.93
C GLY A 84 6.60 2.79 -6.05
N PRO A 85 6.97 1.90 -5.13
CA PRO A 85 6.04 1.28 -4.18
C PRO A 85 5.46 2.26 -3.14
N SER A 86 5.89 3.52 -3.17
CA SER A 86 5.38 4.62 -2.33
C SER A 86 4.69 5.72 -3.15
N ASP A 87 4.41 5.46 -4.41
CA ASP A 87 3.67 6.38 -5.28
C ASP A 87 2.16 6.15 -5.08
N PHE A 88 1.54 7.02 -4.29
CA PHE A 88 0.10 7.03 -4.04
C PHE A 88 -0.63 8.06 -4.89
N THR A 89 -0.13 8.33 -6.10
CA THR A 89 -0.86 9.16 -7.04
C THR A 89 -2.18 8.47 -7.40
N PRO A 90 -3.35 9.05 -7.08
CA PRO A 90 -4.62 8.45 -7.42
C PRO A 90 -4.90 8.60 -8.93
N VAL A 91 -5.37 7.53 -9.56
CA VAL A 91 -5.80 7.47 -10.95
C VAL A 91 -7.18 6.84 -11.08
N PRO A 92 -7.93 7.13 -12.17
CA PRO A 92 -9.25 6.55 -12.41
C PRO A 92 -9.29 5.02 -12.34
N ASP A 93 -10.37 4.46 -11.78
CA ASP A 93 -10.70 3.03 -11.84
C ASP A 93 -12.18 2.80 -12.19
N LEU A 94 -13.06 2.67 -11.18
CA LEU A 94 -14.51 2.65 -11.38
C LEU A 94 -15.05 4.04 -11.74
N ALA A 95 -14.44 5.10 -11.23
CA ALA A 95 -14.67 6.47 -11.70
C ALA A 95 -13.80 6.76 -12.93
N LEU A 96 -14.31 7.56 -13.86
CA LEU A 96 -13.58 8.12 -14.99
C LEU A 96 -12.90 9.45 -14.62
N LYS A 97 -13.59 10.28 -13.83
CA LYS A 97 -13.11 11.58 -13.34
C LYS A 97 -13.90 12.04 -12.12
N ALA A 98 -13.35 13.01 -11.39
CA ALA A 98 -14.07 13.79 -10.40
C ALA A 98 -13.85 15.29 -10.65
N GLU A 99 -14.90 16.07 -10.51
CA GLU A 99 -14.90 17.52 -10.56
C GLU A 99 -15.17 18.06 -9.15
N VAL A 100 -14.35 19.00 -8.68
CA VAL A 100 -14.46 19.61 -7.35
C VAL A 100 -15.00 21.02 -7.49
N SER A 101 -16.01 21.38 -6.69
CA SER A 101 -16.53 22.74 -6.63
C SER A 101 -15.49 23.74 -6.14
N LYS A 102 -15.69 25.03 -6.44
CA LYS A 102 -14.76 26.11 -6.09
C LYS A 102 -14.48 26.22 -4.59
N ASP A 103 -15.45 25.89 -3.75
CA ASP A 103 -15.33 25.89 -2.30
C ASP A 103 -14.72 24.59 -1.73
N GLY A 104 -14.40 23.60 -2.59
CA GLY A 104 -13.81 22.34 -2.18
C GLY A 104 -14.76 21.36 -1.50
N ARG A 105 -16.06 21.66 -1.43
CA ARG A 105 -17.04 20.91 -0.62
C ARG A 105 -17.90 19.93 -1.41
N THR A 106 -18.01 20.09 -2.72
CA THR A 106 -18.83 19.22 -3.57
C THR A 106 -17.96 18.51 -4.59
N TYR A 107 -18.08 17.19 -4.64
CA TYR A 107 -17.38 16.32 -5.57
C TYR A 107 -18.40 15.66 -6.51
N THR A 108 -18.29 15.91 -7.80
CA THR A 108 -19.11 15.26 -8.84
C THR A 108 -18.27 14.21 -9.55
N ILE A 109 -18.60 12.94 -9.37
CA ILE A 109 -17.84 11.78 -9.82
C ILE A 109 -18.59 11.12 -10.97
N THR A 110 -17.95 11.02 -12.14
CA THR A 110 -18.47 10.32 -13.30
C THR A 110 -17.98 8.87 -13.29
N LEU A 111 -18.88 7.91 -13.35
CA LEU A 111 -18.58 6.48 -13.31
C LEU A 111 -18.31 5.90 -14.71
N ARG A 112 -17.53 4.83 -14.73
CA ARG A 112 -17.36 3.97 -15.90
C ARG A 112 -18.65 3.20 -16.16
N GLN A 113 -19.08 3.19 -17.41
CA GLN A 113 -20.25 2.44 -17.85
C GLN A 113 -19.89 0.98 -18.16
N GLY A 114 -20.87 0.08 -18.07
CA GLY A 114 -20.72 -1.32 -18.45
C GLY A 114 -19.89 -2.18 -17.50
N VAL A 115 -19.51 -1.66 -16.33
CA VAL A 115 -18.94 -2.47 -15.25
C VAL A 115 -20.03 -3.38 -14.69
N ARG A 116 -19.76 -4.67 -14.55
CA ARG A 116 -20.71 -5.64 -14.01
C ARG A 116 -20.19 -6.25 -12.73
N TRP A 117 -21.13 -6.53 -11.82
CA TRP A 117 -20.88 -7.42 -10.71
C TRP A 117 -20.67 -8.86 -11.21
N GLU A 118 -20.11 -9.71 -10.38
CA GLU A 118 -20.00 -11.15 -10.67
C GLU A 118 -21.36 -11.76 -11.08
N ASN A 119 -21.33 -12.69 -12.03
CA ASN A 119 -22.55 -13.39 -12.47
C ASN A 119 -22.93 -14.54 -11.51
N LYS A 120 -23.26 -14.18 -10.26
CA LYS A 120 -23.73 -15.12 -9.23
C LYS A 120 -24.74 -14.45 -8.29
N PRO A 121 -25.64 -15.21 -7.63
CA PRO A 121 -26.55 -14.63 -6.64
C PRO A 121 -25.79 -13.93 -5.51
N PRO A 122 -26.32 -12.82 -4.95
CA PRO A 122 -27.62 -12.20 -5.27
C PRO A 122 -27.57 -11.15 -6.40
N VAL A 123 -26.39 -10.83 -6.92
CA VAL A 123 -26.19 -9.70 -7.87
C VAL A 123 -26.40 -10.08 -9.33
N ASN A 124 -26.25 -11.36 -9.69
CA ASN A 124 -26.60 -11.95 -10.99
C ASN A 124 -26.08 -11.16 -12.21
N GLY A 125 -24.84 -10.67 -12.15
CA GLY A 125 -24.18 -10.05 -13.31
C GLY A 125 -24.74 -8.68 -13.70
N ARG A 126 -25.57 -8.06 -12.84
CA ARG A 126 -26.13 -6.74 -13.11
C ARG A 126 -25.02 -5.68 -13.21
N GLU A 127 -25.34 -4.58 -13.87
CA GLU A 127 -24.42 -3.46 -13.98
C GLU A 127 -24.23 -2.75 -12.62
N LEU A 128 -23.00 -2.31 -12.37
CA LEU A 128 -22.65 -1.40 -11.28
C LEU A 128 -23.08 0.02 -11.68
N VAL A 129 -23.81 0.69 -10.79
CA VAL A 129 -24.39 2.02 -11.03
C VAL A 129 -24.15 2.96 -9.86
N ALA A 130 -24.46 4.25 -10.03
CA ALA A 130 -24.27 5.27 -9.00
C ALA A 130 -24.96 4.97 -7.66
N ALA A 131 -26.09 4.25 -7.68
CA ALA A 131 -26.76 3.81 -6.47
C ALA A 131 -25.89 2.86 -5.61
N ASP A 132 -25.04 2.03 -6.23
CA ASP A 132 -24.12 1.14 -5.51
C ASP A 132 -23.02 1.92 -4.79
N VAL A 133 -22.50 2.95 -5.48
CA VAL A 133 -21.48 3.85 -4.92
C VAL A 133 -22.07 4.67 -3.78
N LYS A 134 -23.28 5.21 -3.97
CA LYS A 134 -24.02 5.92 -2.92
C LYS A 134 -24.17 5.04 -1.68
N TYR A 135 -24.72 3.84 -1.84
CA TYR A 135 -24.88 2.87 -0.75
C TYR A 135 -23.54 2.59 -0.05
N SER A 136 -22.48 2.35 -0.82
CA SER A 136 -21.15 2.02 -0.29
C SER A 136 -20.56 3.15 0.55
N LEU A 137 -20.64 4.40 0.06
CA LEU A 137 -20.15 5.57 0.79
C LEU A 137 -20.97 5.85 2.04
N GLU A 138 -22.30 5.80 1.96
CA GLU A 138 -23.18 5.95 3.13
C GLU A 138 -22.91 4.87 4.18
N ARG A 139 -22.69 3.62 3.74
CA ARG A 139 -22.29 2.52 4.61
C ARG A 139 -20.93 2.76 5.25
N ALA A 140 -19.93 3.20 4.49
CA ALA A 140 -18.59 3.49 5.00
C ALA A 140 -18.63 4.61 6.07
N VAL A 141 -19.35 5.70 5.81
CA VAL A 141 -19.54 6.80 6.79
C VAL A 141 -20.18 6.30 8.09
N LYS A 142 -21.13 5.35 7.99
CA LYS A 142 -21.87 4.83 9.15
C LYS A 142 -21.11 3.76 9.94
N LYS A 143 -20.39 2.86 9.25
CA LYS A 143 -19.85 1.61 9.85
C LYS A 143 -18.33 1.57 9.96
N SER A 144 -17.60 2.35 9.16
CA SER A 144 -16.15 2.19 9.05
C SER A 144 -15.42 2.84 10.21
N GLY A 145 -14.45 2.13 10.78
CA GLY A 145 -13.45 2.73 11.68
C GLY A 145 -12.60 3.81 11.00
N TYR A 146 -12.63 3.89 9.66
CA TYR A 146 -12.00 4.95 8.87
C TYR A 146 -12.96 6.05 8.42
N ALA A 147 -14.19 6.11 8.93
CA ALA A 147 -15.19 7.10 8.48
C ALA A 147 -14.67 8.54 8.54
N SER A 148 -13.87 8.90 9.56
CA SER A 148 -13.25 10.23 9.68
C SER A 148 -12.28 10.57 8.54
N LEU A 149 -11.69 9.57 7.88
CA LEU A 149 -10.84 9.74 6.72
C LEU A 149 -11.64 10.06 5.44
N LEU A 150 -12.96 10.05 5.46
CA LEU A 150 -13.79 10.56 4.36
C LEU A 150 -14.17 12.04 4.53
N GLY A 151 -13.68 12.70 5.60
CA GLY A 151 -14.16 14.01 6.00
C GLY A 151 -15.60 13.94 6.53
N GLN A 152 -16.20 15.11 6.79
CA GLN A 152 -17.58 15.19 7.26
C GLN A 152 -18.54 15.19 6.06
N VAL A 153 -18.98 14.00 5.65
CA VAL A 153 -19.96 13.83 4.54
C VAL A 153 -21.35 14.28 5.01
N GLU A 154 -21.93 15.27 4.34
CA GLU A 154 -23.31 15.75 4.57
C GLU A 154 -24.34 14.95 3.77
N GLY A 155 -23.96 14.48 2.57
CA GLY A 155 -24.88 13.72 1.73
C GLY A 155 -24.23 13.16 0.47
N VAL A 156 -24.85 12.08 -0.03
CA VAL A 156 -24.48 11.44 -1.29
C VAL A 156 -25.72 11.32 -2.17
N GLU A 157 -25.62 11.86 -3.38
CA GLU A 157 -26.66 11.82 -4.41
C GLU A 157 -26.20 10.95 -5.58
N ALA A 158 -27.16 10.26 -6.19
CA ALA A 158 -27.00 9.54 -7.44
C ALA A 158 -28.05 10.07 -8.44
N PRO A 159 -27.86 11.30 -8.98
CA PRO A 159 -28.87 11.96 -9.82
C PRO A 159 -29.18 11.21 -11.11
N ASP A 160 -28.25 10.36 -11.56
CA ASP A 160 -28.44 9.45 -12.69
C ASP A 160 -27.63 8.16 -12.47
N LYS A 161 -27.63 7.26 -13.47
CA LYS A 161 -27.00 5.95 -13.38
C LYS A 161 -25.47 5.99 -13.23
N TYR A 162 -24.80 7.04 -13.69
CA TYR A 162 -23.36 7.13 -13.81
C TYR A 162 -22.75 8.39 -13.17
N THR A 163 -23.54 9.18 -12.45
CA THR A 163 -23.08 10.36 -11.73
C THR A 163 -23.32 10.18 -10.23
N VAL A 164 -22.28 10.40 -9.43
CA VAL A 164 -22.37 10.46 -7.97
C VAL A 164 -21.96 11.86 -7.54
N ARG A 165 -22.76 12.50 -6.70
CA ARG A 165 -22.40 13.78 -6.09
C ARG A 165 -22.26 13.60 -4.58
N VAL A 166 -21.09 13.94 -4.05
CA VAL A 166 -20.82 13.91 -2.62
C VAL A 166 -20.66 15.35 -2.13
N ARG A 167 -21.32 15.69 -1.03
CA ARG A 167 -21.19 16.97 -0.36
C ARG A 167 -20.55 16.77 1.01
N LEU A 168 -19.52 17.57 1.30
CA LEU A 168 -18.82 17.62 2.58
C LEU A 168 -19.17 18.93 3.31
N ALA A 169 -19.12 18.92 4.64
CA ALA A 169 -19.33 20.11 5.45
C ALA A 169 -18.21 21.15 5.25
N ASP A 170 -16.97 20.65 5.07
CA ASP A 170 -15.77 21.45 4.85
C ASP A 170 -14.92 20.91 3.72
N ALA A 171 -14.09 21.78 3.14
CA ALA A 171 -13.12 21.36 2.14
C ALA A 171 -12.16 20.36 2.77
N PHE A 172 -12.03 19.18 2.16
CA PHE A 172 -11.21 18.11 2.69
C PHE A 172 -10.25 17.59 1.62
N ALA A 173 -9.04 18.16 1.60
CA ALA A 173 -8.03 17.88 0.57
C ALA A 173 -7.76 16.37 0.34
N PRO A 174 -7.73 15.50 1.38
CA PRO A 174 -7.47 14.07 1.19
C PRO A 174 -8.61 13.26 0.57
N PHE A 175 -9.80 13.84 0.36
CA PHE A 175 -11.01 13.07 0.00
C PHE A 175 -10.80 12.15 -1.22
N LEU A 176 -10.32 12.70 -2.35
CA LEU A 176 -10.11 11.91 -3.58
C LEU A 176 -9.01 10.85 -3.44
N HIS A 177 -7.95 11.17 -2.69
CA HIS A 177 -6.90 10.19 -2.37
C HIS A 177 -7.50 9.02 -1.58
N ASN A 178 -8.32 9.32 -0.57
CA ASN A 178 -8.89 8.29 0.29
C ASN A 178 -9.91 7.43 -0.46
N LEU A 179 -10.62 7.95 -1.45
CA LEU A 179 -11.45 7.13 -2.37
C LEU A 179 -10.66 6.12 -3.21
N ALA A 180 -9.33 6.18 -3.23
CA ALA A 180 -8.47 5.18 -3.86
C ALA A 180 -8.06 4.04 -2.91
N GLU A 181 -8.31 4.18 -1.61
CA GLU A 181 -7.90 3.22 -0.59
C GLU A 181 -8.81 1.97 -0.60
N PRO A 182 -8.26 0.75 -0.41
CA PRO A 182 -9.03 -0.49 -0.47
C PRO A 182 -10.19 -0.60 0.53
N TRP A 183 -10.11 0.12 1.66
CA TRP A 183 -11.19 0.20 2.64
C TRP A 183 -12.40 1.05 2.19
N ASN A 184 -12.36 1.64 0.99
CA ASN A 184 -13.49 2.29 0.31
C ASN A 184 -13.98 1.50 -0.92
N GLY A 185 -13.76 0.19 -0.95
CA GLY A 185 -14.26 -0.66 -2.03
C GLY A 185 -15.78 -0.58 -2.17
N ILE A 186 -16.28 -0.61 -3.41
CA ILE A 186 -17.73 -0.58 -3.66
C ILE A 186 -18.31 -1.97 -3.43
N LEU A 187 -19.37 -2.03 -2.63
CA LEU A 187 -20.05 -3.24 -2.20
C LEU A 187 -21.49 -3.30 -2.76
N PRO A 188 -21.96 -4.47 -3.21
CA PRO A 188 -23.33 -4.63 -3.69
C PRO A 188 -24.32 -4.75 -2.51
N ARG A 189 -25.31 -3.87 -2.46
CA ARG A 189 -26.30 -3.82 -1.37
C ARG A 189 -27.02 -5.15 -1.14
N GLU A 190 -27.33 -5.88 -2.21
CA GLU A 190 -28.09 -7.12 -2.17
C GLU A 190 -27.40 -8.21 -1.35
N VAL A 191 -26.07 -8.16 -1.23
CA VAL A 191 -25.33 -9.08 -0.38
C VAL A 191 -25.65 -8.84 1.09
N GLU A 192 -25.65 -7.58 1.53
CA GLU A 192 -26.05 -7.25 2.91
C GLU A 192 -27.54 -7.51 3.13
N ASP A 193 -28.41 -7.18 2.17
CA ASP A 193 -29.84 -7.46 2.29
C ASP A 193 -30.11 -8.98 2.43
N LYS A 194 -29.29 -9.84 1.81
CA LYS A 194 -29.42 -11.30 1.86
C LYS A 194 -28.73 -11.95 3.05
N LEU A 195 -27.53 -11.49 3.42
CA LEU A 195 -26.67 -12.12 4.43
C LEU A 195 -26.66 -11.37 5.78
N GLY A 196 -27.14 -10.13 5.82
CA GLY A 196 -27.13 -9.26 6.99
C GLY A 196 -25.84 -8.44 7.18
N ASP A 197 -24.70 -8.92 6.68
CA ASP A 197 -23.41 -8.23 6.68
C ASP A 197 -22.46 -8.77 5.59
N PHE A 198 -21.21 -8.29 5.58
CA PHE A 198 -20.13 -8.77 4.70
C PHE A 198 -19.05 -9.57 5.45
N LYS A 199 -19.36 -10.15 6.62
CA LYS A 199 -18.31 -10.74 7.46
C LYS A 199 -17.83 -12.09 6.96
N ALA A 200 -18.69 -12.85 6.28
CA ALA A 200 -18.42 -14.21 5.80
C ALA A 200 -17.80 -14.21 4.40
N ALA A 201 -17.06 -15.27 4.05
CA ALA A 201 -16.37 -15.36 2.76
C ALA A 201 -17.33 -15.36 1.55
N GLU A 202 -18.54 -15.90 1.72
CA GLU A 202 -19.60 -15.93 0.72
C GLU A 202 -20.08 -14.54 0.32
N SER A 203 -19.87 -13.53 1.18
CA SER A 203 -20.18 -12.13 0.88
C SER A 203 -19.16 -11.46 -0.04
N LEU A 204 -18.01 -12.11 -0.29
CA LEU A 204 -16.95 -11.59 -1.14
C LEU A 204 -17.38 -11.68 -2.62
N ILE A 205 -18.11 -10.65 -3.03
CA ILE A 205 -18.73 -10.50 -4.35
C ILE A 205 -18.41 -9.11 -4.86
N GLY A 206 -17.75 -9.04 -6.02
CA GLY A 206 -17.25 -7.77 -6.54
C GLY A 206 -17.36 -7.60 -8.04
N CYS A 207 -16.55 -6.68 -8.55
CA CYS A 207 -16.39 -6.38 -9.97
C CYS A 207 -14.89 -6.32 -10.35
N GLY A 208 -14.04 -6.91 -9.51
CA GLY A 208 -12.59 -6.88 -9.59
C GLY A 208 -12.00 -7.93 -10.53
N PRO A 209 -10.66 -7.98 -10.62
CA PRO A 209 -9.94 -8.84 -11.54
C PRO A 209 -10.07 -10.33 -11.23
N PHE A 210 -10.42 -10.69 -10.00
CA PHE A 210 -10.62 -12.08 -9.58
C PHE A 210 -11.94 -12.25 -8.84
N THR A 211 -12.39 -13.49 -8.75
CA THR A 211 -13.55 -13.96 -7.98
C THR A 211 -13.10 -14.99 -6.97
N LEU A 212 -13.70 -15.02 -5.77
CA LEU A 212 -13.42 -16.09 -4.81
C LEU A 212 -13.94 -17.43 -5.37
N GLU A 213 -13.03 -18.36 -5.66
CA GLU A 213 -13.34 -19.72 -6.12
C GLU A 213 -13.53 -20.66 -4.94
N ARG A 214 -12.68 -20.54 -3.91
CA ARG A 214 -12.69 -21.43 -2.76
C ARG A 214 -12.11 -20.76 -1.52
N TYR A 215 -12.71 -21.00 -0.37
CA TYR A 215 -12.19 -20.59 0.93
C TYR A 215 -12.15 -21.81 1.86
N GLU A 216 -10.97 -22.07 2.42
CA GLU A 216 -10.72 -23.08 3.44
C GLU A 216 -10.24 -22.36 4.70
N PRO A 217 -11.12 -22.18 5.71
CA PRO A 217 -10.76 -21.53 6.96
C PRO A 217 -9.48 -22.12 7.56
N GLY A 218 -8.54 -21.25 7.97
CA GLY A 218 -7.25 -21.64 8.53
C GLY A 218 -6.24 -22.24 7.54
N VAL A 219 -6.59 -22.47 6.27
CA VAL A 219 -5.71 -23.08 5.26
C VAL A 219 -5.40 -22.12 4.11
N LYS A 220 -6.39 -21.72 3.29
CA LYS A 220 -6.17 -20.85 2.14
C LYS A 220 -7.47 -20.24 1.57
N ALA A 221 -7.30 -19.19 0.76
CA ALA A 221 -8.30 -18.71 -0.18
C ALA A 221 -7.78 -18.83 -1.62
N VAL A 222 -8.62 -19.29 -2.54
CA VAL A 222 -8.29 -19.42 -3.97
C VAL A 222 -9.17 -18.46 -4.76
N PHE A 223 -8.52 -17.62 -5.57
CA PHE A 223 -9.16 -16.65 -6.43
C PHE A 223 -8.94 -17.03 -7.88
N ALA A 224 -10.02 -17.12 -8.66
CA ALA A 224 -9.95 -17.36 -10.10
C ALA A 224 -10.11 -16.05 -10.87
N ARG A 225 -9.52 -15.95 -12.06
CA ARG A 225 -9.70 -14.80 -12.95
C ARG A 225 -11.19 -14.53 -13.17
N ASN A 226 -11.61 -13.27 -13.01
CA ASN A 226 -12.94 -12.82 -13.38
C ASN A 226 -13.04 -12.68 -14.92
N PRO A 227 -13.82 -13.51 -15.62
CA PRO A 227 -13.96 -13.41 -17.08
C PRO A 227 -14.66 -12.12 -17.52
N ASP A 228 -15.47 -11.52 -16.64
CA ASP A 228 -16.27 -10.32 -16.90
C ASP A 228 -15.59 -9.02 -16.45
N TYR A 229 -14.31 -9.08 -16.08
CA TYR A 229 -13.57 -7.90 -15.62
C TYR A 229 -13.57 -6.79 -16.69
N PHE A 230 -13.83 -5.55 -16.24
CA PHE A 230 -14.03 -4.41 -17.14
C PHE A 230 -12.75 -3.94 -17.82
N GLN A 231 -11.57 -4.23 -17.27
CA GLN A 231 -10.29 -3.93 -17.93
C GLN A 231 -9.88 -5.10 -18.81
N LYS A 232 -10.17 -4.97 -20.11
CA LYS A 232 -9.89 -6.01 -21.10
C LYS A 232 -8.40 -6.36 -21.15
N GLY A 233 -8.12 -7.66 -21.28
CA GLY A 233 -6.76 -8.20 -21.28
C GLY A 233 -6.17 -8.47 -19.90
N LEU A 234 -6.81 -8.00 -18.82
CA LEU A 234 -6.38 -8.23 -17.44
C LEU A 234 -7.38 -9.09 -16.66
N PRO A 235 -6.96 -9.69 -15.53
CA PRO A 235 -5.56 -9.91 -15.13
C PRO A 235 -4.86 -10.96 -16.01
N TYR A 236 -3.52 -10.99 -15.96
CA TYR A 236 -2.74 -11.99 -16.69
C TYR A 236 -2.83 -13.38 -16.07
N LEU A 237 -2.87 -13.50 -14.74
CA LEU A 237 -2.93 -14.78 -14.02
C LEU A 237 -4.28 -15.48 -14.22
N ASP A 238 -4.28 -16.81 -14.17
CA ASP A 238 -5.52 -17.60 -14.11
C ASP A 238 -6.04 -17.69 -12.67
N LYS A 239 -5.13 -17.83 -11.70
CA LYS A 239 -5.47 -17.95 -10.28
C LYS A 239 -4.48 -17.27 -9.35
N VAL A 240 -4.96 -16.91 -8.16
CA VAL A 240 -4.15 -16.57 -6.98
C VAL A 240 -4.52 -17.54 -5.86
N GLU A 241 -3.55 -18.27 -5.33
CA GLU A 241 -3.69 -19.03 -4.08
C GLU A 241 -3.08 -18.21 -2.94
N TRP A 242 -3.94 -17.78 -2.01
CA TRP A 242 -3.55 -17.07 -0.81
C TRP A 242 -3.48 -18.03 0.37
N LEU A 243 -2.26 -18.46 0.72
CA LEU A 243 -2.02 -19.46 1.77
C LEU A 243 -1.94 -18.77 3.14
N PHE A 244 -2.72 -19.25 4.11
CA PHE A 244 -2.71 -18.73 5.46
C PHE A 244 -1.57 -19.37 6.26
N VAL A 245 -0.48 -18.62 6.43
CA VAL A 245 0.69 -19.07 7.20
C VAL A 245 1.00 -18.00 8.22
N LYS A 246 0.92 -18.30 9.51
CA LYS A 246 1.15 -17.31 10.58
C LYS A 246 2.61 -17.18 10.99
N ASP A 247 3.33 -18.30 11.04
CA ASP A 247 4.71 -18.34 11.52
C ASP A 247 5.69 -17.81 10.46
N ARG A 248 6.45 -16.78 10.82
CA ARG A 248 7.40 -16.11 9.91
C ARG A 248 8.51 -17.04 9.44
N SER A 249 9.00 -17.95 10.30
CA SER A 249 10.09 -18.87 9.93
C SER A 249 9.63 -19.90 8.89
N THR A 250 8.39 -20.35 9.02
CA THR A 250 7.71 -21.23 8.08
C THR A 250 7.50 -20.52 6.74
N GLN A 251 7.01 -19.27 6.76
CA GLN A 251 6.87 -18.46 5.55
C GLN A 251 8.20 -18.36 4.78
N LEU A 252 9.28 -17.98 5.47
CA LEU A 252 10.61 -17.87 4.85
C LEU A 252 11.13 -19.21 4.31
N SER A 253 10.86 -20.32 5.00
CA SER A 253 11.27 -21.65 4.56
C SER A 253 10.54 -22.10 3.30
N LEU A 254 9.22 -21.90 3.24
CA LEU A 254 8.41 -22.22 2.05
C LEU A 254 8.84 -21.40 0.83
N PHE A 255 9.12 -20.11 1.03
CA PHE A 255 9.62 -19.23 -0.02
C PHE A 255 11.01 -19.66 -0.52
N ARG A 256 11.95 -19.95 0.38
CA ARG A 256 13.27 -20.49 0.01
C ARG A 256 13.19 -21.82 -0.71
N ALA A 257 12.22 -22.67 -0.36
CA ALA A 257 11.98 -23.95 -1.04
C ALA A 257 11.27 -23.81 -2.40
N GLY A 258 10.87 -22.59 -2.81
CA GLY A 258 10.15 -22.33 -4.06
C GLY A 258 8.73 -22.87 -4.07
N GLN A 259 8.12 -23.12 -2.90
CA GLN A 259 6.75 -23.60 -2.80
C GLN A 259 5.71 -22.48 -2.96
N VAL A 260 6.16 -21.22 -2.88
CA VAL A 260 5.36 -19.99 -2.97
C VAL A 260 6.14 -18.93 -3.74
N ASP A 261 5.45 -18.09 -4.49
CA ASP A 261 6.05 -17.10 -5.39
C ASP A 261 6.32 -15.76 -4.69
N ILE A 262 5.44 -15.38 -3.75
CA ILE A 262 5.52 -14.12 -3.01
C ILE A 262 5.31 -14.40 -1.51
N PRO A 263 6.27 -14.03 -0.64
CA PRO A 263 6.08 -14.15 0.79
C PRO A 263 5.17 -13.04 1.31
N PHE A 264 4.60 -13.25 2.49
CA PHE A 264 3.92 -12.18 3.18
C PHE A 264 4.90 -11.01 3.40
N TYR A 265 4.44 -9.76 3.32
CA TYR A 265 5.35 -8.59 3.33
C TYR A 265 6.23 -8.52 4.60
N ASP A 266 5.78 -9.10 5.72
CA ASP A 266 6.54 -9.15 6.98
C ASP A 266 7.52 -10.35 7.05
N ALA A 267 7.39 -11.34 6.15
CA ALA A 267 8.41 -12.35 5.87
C ALA A 267 9.41 -11.89 4.80
N ARG A 268 9.88 -10.64 4.95
CA ARG A 268 11.05 -10.17 4.20
C ARG A 268 12.30 -10.94 4.63
N ILE A 269 13.16 -11.20 3.65
CA ILE A 269 14.52 -11.71 3.88
C ILE A 269 15.29 -10.66 4.70
N PRO A 270 15.84 -11.00 5.87
CA PRO A 270 16.73 -10.10 6.60
C PRO A 270 17.88 -9.65 5.70
N ARG A 271 18.34 -8.39 5.84
CA ARG A 271 19.39 -7.86 4.94
C ARG A 271 20.69 -8.66 5.05
N SER A 272 21.07 -9.05 6.27
CA SER A 272 22.17 -9.99 6.56
C SER A 272 22.09 -11.29 5.74
N ASP A 273 20.88 -11.75 5.45
CA ASP A 273 20.62 -13.04 4.82
C ASP A 273 20.47 -12.94 3.30
N VAL A 274 20.45 -11.72 2.73
CA VAL A 274 20.30 -11.55 1.28
C VAL A 274 21.43 -12.23 0.52
N GLY A 275 22.65 -12.17 1.03
CA GLY A 275 23.81 -12.83 0.41
C GLY A 275 23.64 -14.35 0.33
N SER A 276 23.18 -14.99 1.41
CA SER A 276 22.92 -16.44 1.42
C SER A 276 21.68 -16.79 0.58
N PHE A 277 20.64 -15.97 0.64
CA PHE A 277 19.42 -16.14 -0.16
C PHE A 277 19.69 -16.09 -1.66
N LYS A 278 20.47 -15.12 -2.15
CA LYS A 278 20.82 -15.04 -3.58
C LYS A 278 21.62 -16.26 -4.05
N LYS A 279 22.40 -16.89 -3.17
CA LYS A 279 23.12 -18.14 -3.48
C LYS A 279 22.17 -19.34 -3.55
N SER A 280 21.22 -19.46 -2.62
CA SER A 280 20.27 -20.57 -2.59
C SER A 280 19.12 -20.43 -3.58
N ASN A 281 18.78 -19.20 -3.97
CA ASN A 281 17.62 -18.85 -4.80
C ASN A 281 18.03 -17.87 -5.93
N PRO A 282 18.96 -18.25 -6.82
CA PRO A 282 19.55 -17.33 -7.80
C PRO A 282 18.56 -16.76 -8.81
N THR A 283 17.40 -17.38 -8.97
CA THR A 283 16.33 -16.93 -9.88
C THR A 283 15.36 -15.93 -9.26
N TYR A 284 15.41 -15.74 -7.94
CA TYR A 284 14.49 -14.85 -7.22
C TYR A 284 15.04 -13.42 -7.22
N PRO A 285 14.29 -12.44 -7.75
CA PRO A 285 14.69 -11.05 -7.64
C PRO A 285 14.58 -10.57 -6.19
N VAL A 286 15.58 -9.81 -5.73
CA VAL A 286 15.52 -9.13 -4.44
C VAL A 286 15.24 -7.66 -4.71
N ALA A 287 14.03 -7.21 -4.36
CA ALA A 287 13.65 -5.82 -4.41
C ALA A 287 13.89 -5.16 -3.04
N TYR A 288 14.38 -3.92 -3.07
CA TYR A 288 14.46 -3.07 -1.91
C TYR A 288 13.45 -1.94 -2.08
N TRP A 289 12.70 -1.66 -1.02
CA TRP A 289 11.83 -0.51 -0.98
C TRP A 289 11.79 0.07 0.42
N ASP A 290 11.48 1.36 0.48
CA ASP A 290 11.32 2.05 1.74
C ASP A 290 9.97 1.69 2.34
N TRP A 291 9.98 1.23 3.58
CA TRP A 291 8.74 0.89 4.26
C TRP A 291 8.07 2.16 4.81
N LEU A 292 6.82 2.34 4.42
CA LEU A 292 5.96 3.44 4.84
C LEU A 292 5.33 3.17 6.21
N ALA A 293 6.17 2.91 7.20
CA ALA A 293 5.74 2.68 8.56
C ALA A 293 6.58 3.48 9.54
N VAL A 294 5.93 3.98 10.59
CA VAL A 294 6.60 4.56 11.75
C VAL A 294 6.60 3.53 12.88
N ARG A 295 7.70 3.47 13.65
CA ARG A 295 7.73 2.79 14.93
C ARG A 295 7.65 3.86 16.02
N SER A 296 6.62 3.78 16.86
CA SER A 296 6.33 4.78 17.88
C SER A 296 6.03 4.13 19.22
N LEU A 297 6.27 4.89 20.28
CA LEU A 297 5.78 4.60 21.62
C LEU A 297 4.64 5.56 21.90
N ALA A 298 3.43 5.03 22.05
CA ALA A 298 2.26 5.80 22.45
C ALA A 298 2.20 5.91 23.98
N MET A 299 1.75 7.07 24.47
CA MET A 299 1.62 7.36 25.90
C MET A 299 0.20 7.87 26.18
N ARG A 300 -0.43 7.38 27.25
CA ARG A 300 -1.75 7.84 27.71
C ARG A 300 -1.64 9.24 28.32
N THR A 301 -1.78 10.27 27.48
CA THR A 301 -1.63 11.68 27.90
C THR A 301 -2.71 12.17 28.86
N ASP A 302 -3.75 11.36 29.10
CA ASP A 302 -4.82 11.58 30.07
C ASP A 302 -4.54 10.94 31.44
N LYS A 303 -3.45 10.17 31.59
CA LYS A 303 -3.11 9.46 32.82
C LYS A 303 -1.73 9.85 33.35
N PRO A 304 -1.54 9.98 34.68
CA PRO A 304 -0.21 10.05 35.27
C PRO A 304 0.65 8.82 34.95
N PRO A 305 1.98 8.97 34.80
CA PRO A 305 2.73 10.22 34.79
C PRO A 305 2.79 10.90 33.42
N PHE A 306 2.17 10.30 32.39
CA PHE A 306 2.29 10.74 31.01
C PHE A 306 1.43 11.97 30.65
N ASN A 307 0.56 12.41 31.56
CA ASN A 307 -0.15 13.68 31.45
C ASN A 307 0.81 14.89 31.57
N ASP A 308 1.94 14.76 32.26
CA ASP A 308 2.98 15.79 32.30
C ASP A 308 3.84 15.79 31.02
N VAL A 309 3.87 16.93 30.32
CA VAL A 309 4.66 17.10 29.09
C VAL A 309 6.17 16.94 29.31
N ARG A 310 6.67 17.27 30.52
CA ARG A 310 8.08 17.14 30.88
C ARG A 310 8.49 15.66 30.93
N VAL A 311 7.62 14.79 31.42
CA VAL A 311 7.83 13.33 31.40
C VAL A 311 7.92 12.83 29.96
N ARG A 312 7.00 13.24 29.08
CA ARG A 312 7.02 12.83 27.67
C ARG A 312 8.26 13.32 26.92
N ARG A 313 8.67 14.58 27.17
CA ARG A 313 9.91 15.15 26.62
C ARG A 313 11.14 14.41 27.13
N ALA A 314 11.19 14.10 28.43
CA ALA A 314 12.29 13.33 29.01
C ALA A 314 12.44 11.94 28.36
N LEU A 315 11.33 11.23 28.17
CA LEU A 315 11.35 9.92 27.52
C LEU A 315 11.80 10.01 26.07
N SER A 316 11.35 11.03 25.34
CA SER A 316 11.81 11.26 23.96
C SER A 316 13.31 11.53 23.87
N LEU A 317 13.86 12.32 24.80
CA LEU A 317 15.29 12.63 24.89
C LEU A 317 16.15 11.44 25.34
N ALA A 318 15.55 10.45 26.03
CA ALA A 318 16.25 9.26 26.49
C ALA A 318 16.44 8.20 25.38
N ILE A 319 15.81 8.37 24.21
CA ILE A 319 15.88 7.41 23.10
C ILE A 319 16.99 7.83 22.14
N ASP A 320 18.05 7.01 22.06
CA ASP A 320 19.07 7.16 21.02
C ASP A 320 18.59 6.56 19.70
N ARG A 321 17.88 7.39 18.93
CA ARG A 321 17.28 6.97 17.66
C ARG A 321 18.34 6.71 16.57
N LYS A 322 19.49 7.40 16.61
CA LYS A 322 20.59 7.16 15.67
C LYS A 322 21.23 5.81 15.93
N LYS A 323 21.51 5.49 17.19
CA LYS A 323 21.98 4.15 17.59
C LYS A 323 20.97 3.07 17.23
N TRP A 324 19.66 3.34 17.41
CA TRP A 324 18.61 2.42 16.99
C TRP A 324 18.67 2.13 15.48
N VAL A 325 18.75 3.16 14.65
CA VAL A 325 18.87 3.00 13.19
C VAL A 325 20.15 2.25 12.83
N LYS A 326 21.28 2.63 13.42
CA LYS A 326 22.59 2.04 13.11
C LYS A 326 22.70 0.58 13.53
N GLU A 327 22.33 0.25 14.76
CA GLU A 327 22.59 -1.07 15.36
C GLU A 327 21.40 -2.03 15.16
N TYR A 328 20.17 -1.57 15.42
CA TYR A 328 19.00 -2.45 15.36
C TYR A 328 18.42 -2.57 13.95
N LEU A 329 18.47 -1.48 13.17
CA LEU A 329 18.06 -1.50 11.77
C LEU A 329 19.23 -1.66 10.80
N GLU A 330 20.46 -1.88 11.29
CA GLU A 330 21.67 -2.07 10.46
C GLU A 330 21.88 -0.94 9.42
N GLY A 331 21.54 0.30 9.80
CA GLY A 331 21.60 1.48 8.94
C GLY A 331 20.49 1.59 7.89
N GLN A 332 19.45 0.74 7.93
CA GLN A 332 18.41 0.62 6.91
C GLN A 332 17.12 1.39 7.23
N GLY A 333 17.16 2.25 8.25
CA GLY A 333 16.06 3.12 8.64
C GLY A 333 16.36 4.58 8.36
N PHE A 334 15.35 5.43 8.53
CA PHE A 334 15.49 6.88 8.39
C PHE A 334 15.70 7.52 9.76
N GLU A 335 16.68 8.42 9.84
CA GLU A 335 16.89 9.30 11.00
C GLU A 335 15.91 10.49 11.02
N ASP A 336 15.08 10.63 10.00
CA ASP A 336 14.06 11.68 9.94
C ASP A 336 12.76 11.24 10.65
N HIS A 337 12.68 11.57 11.92
CA HIS A 337 11.65 11.13 12.85
C HIS A 337 10.32 11.86 12.67
N GLY A 338 9.29 11.42 13.40
CA GLY A 338 7.97 12.02 13.40
C GLY A 338 6.86 11.05 13.01
N PRO A 339 5.60 11.51 13.03
CA PRO A 339 4.44 10.67 12.82
C PRO A 339 4.21 10.29 11.34
N VAL A 340 4.82 11.03 10.40
CA VAL A 340 4.76 10.74 8.96
C VAL A 340 6.02 9.97 8.53
N PRO A 341 5.88 8.80 7.86
CA PRO A 341 7.01 8.04 7.34
C PRO A 341 7.93 8.89 6.47
N ALA A 342 9.25 8.74 6.67
CA ALA A 342 10.28 9.48 5.92
C ALA A 342 10.15 9.45 4.39
N PRO A 343 9.74 8.35 3.75
CA PRO A 343 9.58 8.31 2.29
C PRO A 343 8.39 9.13 1.76
N MET A 344 7.42 9.51 2.60
CA MET A 344 6.26 10.31 2.22
C MET A 344 6.61 11.81 2.14
N ARG A 345 7.54 12.16 1.27
CA ARG A 345 8.14 13.51 1.20
C ARG A 345 7.13 14.65 1.01
N GLU A 346 6.05 14.40 0.29
CA GLU A 346 4.99 15.41 0.05
C GLU A 346 4.21 15.76 1.32
N TRP A 347 4.07 14.81 2.24
CA TRP A 347 3.27 14.94 3.46
C TRP A 347 4.11 15.17 4.70
N LYS A 348 5.41 14.87 4.62
CA LYS A 348 6.30 14.91 5.76
C LYS A 348 6.87 16.30 5.94
N LEU A 349 6.67 16.84 7.14
CA LEU A 349 7.49 17.93 7.66
C LEU A 349 8.83 17.34 8.15
N PRO A 350 9.97 17.67 7.53
CA PRO A 350 11.26 17.14 7.95
C PRO A 350 11.61 17.56 9.38
N THR A 351 12.31 16.70 10.13
CA THR A 351 12.66 16.95 11.53
C THR A 351 13.39 18.29 11.74
N LYS A 352 14.26 18.67 10.80
CA LYS A 352 14.99 19.95 10.83
C LYS A 352 14.07 21.19 10.74
N ASP A 353 12.87 21.02 10.21
CA ASP A 353 11.91 22.11 9.97
C ASP A 353 10.84 22.17 11.09
N LEU A 354 10.98 21.37 12.15
CA LEU A 354 10.09 21.38 13.33
C LEU A 354 10.33 22.55 14.29
N GLY A 355 11.27 23.45 13.98
CA GLY A 355 11.66 24.57 14.85
C GLY A 355 12.13 24.09 16.23
N GLU A 356 11.69 24.75 17.30
CA GLU A 356 12.02 24.35 18.67
C GLU A 356 11.60 22.92 19.04
N GLY A 357 10.67 22.32 18.30
CA GLY A 357 10.24 20.94 18.52
C GLY A 357 11.35 19.92 18.28
N ALA A 358 12.28 20.23 17.37
CA ALA A 358 13.36 19.33 16.95
C ALA A 358 14.26 18.91 18.12
N ARG A 359 14.52 19.82 19.07
CA ARG A 359 15.38 19.56 20.24
C ARG A 359 14.88 18.40 21.10
N TRP A 360 13.57 18.14 21.10
CA TRP A 360 12.98 17.04 21.88
C TRP A 360 13.14 15.67 21.22
N LEU A 361 13.61 15.62 19.97
CA LEU A 361 13.89 14.39 19.23
C LEU A 361 15.38 14.01 19.25
N GLU A 362 16.23 14.88 19.80
CA GLU A 362 17.64 14.60 20.05
C GLU A 362 17.84 13.58 21.18
N TYR A 363 19.04 13.02 21.26
CA TYR A 363 19.45 12.16 22.38
C TYR A 363 20.16 13.00 23.44
N ASN A 364 19.49 13.24 24.57
CA ASN A 364 20.07 13.97 25.71
C ASN A 364 19.58 13.41 27.06
N PRO A 365 20.19 12.31 27.55
CA PRO A 365 19.84 11.70 28.82
C PRO A 365 20.01 12.61 30.04
N ALA A 366 20.94 13.56 29.98
CA ALA A 366 21.18 14.51 31.08
C ALA A 366 19.98 15.45 31.24
N LEU A 367 19.51 16.03 30.14
CA LEU A 367 18.29 16.85 30.14
C LEU A 367 17.05 16.01 30.47
N ALA A 368 16.97 14.77 29.99
CA ALA A 368 15.89 13.85 30.35
C ALA A 368 15.78 13.65 31.87
N LYS A 369 16.90 13.36 32.55
CA LYS A 369 16.94 13.20 34.02
C LYS A 369 16.53 14.48 34.75
N LYS A 370 16.99 15.65 34.27
CA LYS A 370 16.58 16.95 34.82
C LYS A 370 15.07 17.16 34.72
N LEU A 371 14.49 16.92 33.55
CA LEU A 371 13.05 17.06 33.32
C LEU A 371 12.22 16.09 34.17
N LEU A 372 12.70 14.86 34.39
CA LEU A 372 12.03 13.92 35.30
C LEU A 372 12.08 14.39 36.75
N ALA A 373 13.22 14.90 37.22
CA ALA A 373 13.32 15.46 38.57
C ALA A 373 12.39 16.67 38.77
N GLU A 374 12.35 17.59 37.80
CA GLU A 374 11.43 18.73 37.80
C GLU A 374 9.95 18.30 37.76
N ALA A 375 9.65 17.16 37.15
CA ALA A 375 8.32 16.55 37.13
C ALA A 375 7.99 15.74 38.40
N GLY A 376 8.86 15.73 39.41
CA GLY A 376 8.64 15.00 40.67
C GLY A 376 9.11 13.54 40.66
N PHE A 377 9.88 13.13 39.65
CA PHE A 377 10.42 11.77 39.49
C PHE A 377 11.96 11.76 39.49
N PRO A 378 12.65 12.26 40.53
CA PRO A 378 14.12 12.34 40.56
C PRO A 378 14.79 10.96 40.48
N ASN A 379 14.10 9.91 40.93
CA ASN A 379 14.55 8.52 40.87
C ASN A 379 13.81 7.71 39.79
N GLY A 380 13.13 8.38 38.86
CA GLY A 380 12.29 7.75 37.85
C GLY A 380 10.98 7.16 38.40
N PHE A 381 10.34 6.32 37.60
CA PHE A 381 9.10 5.62 37.93
C PHE A 381 9.02 4.29 37.18
N LYS A 382 8.13 3.40 37.62
CA LYS A 382 7.79 2.17 36.90
C LYS A 382 6.56 2.40 36.02
N ALA A 383 6.58 1.89 34.79
CA ALA A 383 5.43 1.91 33.89
C ALA A 383 5.31 0.57 33.15
N LYS A 384 4.08 0.21 32.77
CA LYS A 384 3.81 -0.95 31.92
C LYS A 384 3.97 -0.53 30.45
N CYS A 385 4.72 -1.30 29.68
CA CYS A 385 4.82 -1.17 28.24
C CYS A 385 4.21 -2.41 27.59
N THR A 386 3.20 -2.24 26.75
CA THR A 386 2.59 -3.31 25.96
C THR A 386 3.09 -3.24 24.53
N HIS A 387 3.23 -4.39 23.87
CA HIS A 387 3.58 -4.47 22.45
C HIS A 387 2.68 -5.49 21.76
N TRP A 388 2.29 -5.21 20.53
CA TRP A 388 1.45 -6.07 19.71
C TRP A 388 2.00 -6.10 18.28
N PRO A 389 2.01 -7.27 17.61
CA PRO A 389 2.28 -7.33 16.17
C PRO A 389 1.01 -6.88 15.40
N GLY A 390 0.81 -5.56 15.32
CA GLY A 390 -0.37 -4.95 14.68
C GLY A 390 -1.13 -4.00 15.62
N TYR A 391 -2.45 -3.89 15.43
CA TYR A 391 -3.32 -3.13 16.33
C TYR A 391 -3.62 -3.97 17.58
N GLY A 392 -3.29 -3.45 18.76
CA GLY A 392 -3.64 -4.10 20.03
C GLY A 392 -5.14 -4.03 20.31
N PRO A 393 -5.68 -4.84 21.24
CA PRO A 393 -7.08 -4.80 21.63
C PRO A 393 -7.54 -3.39 22.01
N GLU A 394 -6.62 -2.59 22.59
CA GLU A 394 -6.89 -1.21 23.00
C GLU A 394 -7.16 -0.23 21.84
N TYR A 395 -6.92 -0.64 20.59
CA TYR A 395 -7.19 0.12 19.35
C TYR A 395 -8.30 -0.49 18.49
N VAL A 396 -8.69 -1.74 18.75
CA VAL A 396 -9.63 -2.51 17.92
C VAL A 396 -11.01 -2.58 18.57
N GLU A 397 -11.09 -2.40 19.89
CA GLU A 397 -12.34 -2.38 20.67
C GLU A 397 -12.91 -0.96 20.86
#